data_AF-A0A7Y9FSF8-F1
#
_entry.id   AF-A0A7Y9FSF8-F1
#
_cell.length_a   1.000
_cell.length_b   1.000
_cell.length_c   1.000
_cell.angle_alpha   90.00
_cell.angle_beta   90.00
_cell.angle_gamma   90.00
#
_symmetry.space_group_name_H-M   'P 1'
#
loop_
_entity.id
_entity.type
_entity.pdbx_description
1 polymer ?
#
loop_
_entity_poly.entity_id
_entity_poly.type
_entity_poly.pdbx_seq_one_letter_code
_entity_poly.pdbx_strand_id
1 'polypeptide(L)' 'MAYGDRAVFLGEGQRRGKHCDVLAVRGDLSAVAFDDIGGIWCMTAHLHVIPRRPRPDF' A
#
# COMPACT_ATOMS: atom_id res chain seq x y z
N MET A 1 -6.37 -2.95 6.68
CA MET A 1 -5.06 -2.56 6.15
C MET A 1 -4.10 -2.53 7.32
N ALA A 2 -2.98 -3.23 7.20
CA ALA A 2 -2.01 -3.45 8.26
C ALA A 2 -0.58 -3.33 7.71
N TYR A 3 0.40 -3.28 8.61
CA TYR A 3 1.81 -3.32 8.24
C TYR A 3 2.13 -4.53 7.35
N GLY A 4 2.84 -4.29 6.26
CA GLY A 4 3.25 -5.30 5.29
C GLY A 4 2.15 -5.74 4.33
N ASP A 5 0.93 -5.19 4.42
CA ASP A 5 -0.06 -5.38 3.37
C ASP A 5 0.46 -4.80 2.05
N ARG A 6 0.21 -5.51 0.96
CA ARG A 6 0.49 -5.00 -0.38
C ARG A 6 -0.74 -4.24 -0.85
N ALA A 7 -0.55 -3.11 -1.50
CA ALA A 7 -1.62 -2.27 -2.00
C ALA A 7 -1.29 -1.67 -3.38
N VAL A 8 -2.31 -1.17 -4.05
CA VAL A 8 -2.18 -0.27 -5.20
C VAL A 8 -2.43 1.15 -4.73
N PHE A 9 -1.54 2.07 -5.07
CA PHE A 9 -1.74 3.49 -4.82
C PHE A 9 -2.69 4.09 -5.87
N LEU A 10 -3.83 4.63 -5.45
CA LEU A 10 -4.88 5.23 -6.28
C LEU A 10 -5.02 6.74 -6.09
N GLY A 11 -4.14 7.35 -5.29
CA GLY A 11 -4.11 8.79 -5.12
C GLY A 11 -3.64 9.52 -6.38
N GLU A 12 -3.67 10.84 -6.34
CA GLU A 12 -3.30 11.67 -7.48
C GLU A 12 -1.78 11.69 -7.73
N GLY A 13 -1.41 11.97 -8.98
CA GLY A 13 -0.02 12.17 -9.40
C GLY A 13 0.65 10.94 -10.04
N GLN A 14 1.97 11.05 -10.26
CA GLN A 14 2.76 10.14 -11.10
C GLN A 14 2.89 8.70 -10.58
N ARG A 15 2.48 8.45 -9.33
CA ARG A 15 2.57 7.11 -8.70
C ARG A 15 1.24 6.36 -8.71
N ARG A 16 0.17 6.96 -9.24
CA ARG A 16 -1.14 6.32 -9.38
C ARG A 16 -1.02 5.02 -10.17
N GLY A 17 -1.65 3.96 -9.68
CA GLY A 17 -1.60 2.61 -10.23
C GLY A 17 -0.37 1.79 -9.83
N LYS A 18 0.62 2.36 -9.12
CA LYS A 18 1.80 1.59 -8.69
C LYS A 18 1.49 0.72 -7.48
N HIS A 19 2.11 -0.46 -7.45
CA HIS A 19 2.15 -1.31 -6.26
C HIS A 19 3.03 -0.69 -5.18
N CYS A 20 2.61 -0.87 -3.93
CA CYS A 20 3.34 -0.45 -2.77
C CYS A 20 3.10 -1.39 -1.59
N ASP A 21 4.01 -1.34 -0.63
CA ASP A 21 3.89 -2.01 0.66
C ASP A 21 3.53 -0.98 1.74
N VAL A 22 2.55 -1.34 2.58
CA VAL A 22 2.11 -0.49 3.69
C VAL A 22 3.12 -0.58 4.83
N LEU A 23 3.80 0.53 5.14
CA LEU A 23 4.80 0.63 6.20
C LEU A 23 4.21 1.08 7.54
N ALA A 24 3.13 1.85 7.53
CA ALA A 24 2.43 2.26 8.73
C ALA A 24 1.03 2.77 8.38
N VAL A 25 0.08 2.62 9.32
CA VAL A 25 -1.25 3.23 9.26
C VAL A 25 -1.44 4.05 10.53
N ARG A 26 -1.83 5.32 10.39
CA ARG A 26 -2.09 6.25 11.50
C ARG A 26 -3.34 7.07 11.20
N GLY A 27 -4.48 6.60 11.68
CA GLY A 27 -5.78 7.19 11.36
C GLY A 27 -6.04 7.10 9.86
N ASP A 28 -6.37 8.23 9.25
CA ASP A 28 -6.66 8.33 7.81
C ASP A 28 -5.42 8.45 6.93
N LEU A 29 -4.22 8.39 7.52
CA LEU A 29 -2.95 8.45 6.81
C LEU A 29 -2.23 7.11 6.82
N SER A 30 -1.53 6.81 5.74
CA SER A 30 -0.69 5.64 5.60
C SER A 30 0.65 6.00 4.98
N ALA A 31 1.71 5.45 5.55
CA ALA A 31 3.04 5.47 4.94
C ALA A 31 3.17 4.22 4.07
N VAL A 32 3.62 4.41 2.83
CA VAL A 32 3.85 3.31 1.89
C VAL A 32 5.21 3.42 1.24
N ALA A 33 5.82 2.27 0.94
CA ALA A 33 7.02 2.17 0.13
C ALA A 33 6.69 1.58 -1.24
N PHE A 34 7.28 2.15 -2.29
CA PHE A 34 7.21 1.62 -3.65
C PHE A 34 8.49 0.83 -3.96
N ASP A 35 8.39 -0.07 -4.94
CA ASP A 35 9.50 -0.94 -5.37
C ASP A 35 10.74 -0.15 -5.89
N ASP A 36 10.56 1.11 -6.30
CA ASP A 36 11.60 1.99 -6.85
C ASP A 36 12.37 2.82 -5.80
N ILE A 37 12.42 2.35 -4.54
CA ILE A 37 13.20 2.94 -3.43
C ILE A 37 12.67 4.35 -3.05
N GLY A 38 11.35 4.51 -3.00
CA GLY A 38 10.71 5.74 -2.54
C GLY A 38 9.55 5.47 -1.58
N GLY A 39 9.49 6.21 -0.47
CA GLY A 39 8.35 6.18 0.47
C GLY A 39 7.56 7.48 0.45
N ILE A 40 6.24 7.41 0.61
CA ILE A 40 5.38 8.60 0.81
C ILE A 40 4.40 8.39 1.94
N TRP A 41 3.93 9.51 2.48
CA TRP A 41 2.68 9.57 3.23
C TRP A 41 1.52 9.88 2.29
N CYS A 42 0.40 9.19 2.49
CA CYS A 42 -0.82 9.39 1.71
C CYS A 42 -2.07 9.12 2.55
N MET A 43 -3.24 9.50 2.04
CA MET A 43 -4.50 9.10 2.64
C MET A 43 -4.70 7.59 2.52
N THR A 44 -5.15 6.92 3.57
CA THR A 44 -5.50 5.49 3.54
C THR A 44 -6.57 5.19 2.50
N ALA A 45 -7.49 6.13 2.25
CA ALA A 45 -8.49 6.03 1.20
C ALA A 45 -7.90 5.98 -0.23
N HIS A 46 -6.64 6.40 -0.41
CA HIS A 46 -5.93 6.27 -1.67
C HIS A 46 -5.31 4.89 -1.88
N LEU A 47 -5.50 3.93 -0.97
CA LEU A 47 -4.88 2.61 -1.05
C LEU A 47 -5.94 1.54 -1.28
N HIS A 48 -5.75 0.75 -2.32
CA HIS A 48 -6.51 -0.47 -2.55
C HIS A 48 -5.69 -1.69 -2.13
N VAL A 49 -6.09 -2.36 -1.06
CA VAL A 49 -5.37 -3.53 -0.52
C VAL A 49 -5.46 -4.69 -1.49
N ILE A 50 -4.32 -5.30 -1.81
CA ILE A 50 -4.24 -6.56 -2.53
C ILE A 50 -4.22 -7.70 -1.49
N PRO A 51 -5.28 -8.53 -1.43
CA PRO A 51 -5.30 -9.67 -0.52
C PRO A 51 -4.13 -10.61 -0.81
N ARG A 52 -3.42 -11.03 0.24
CA ARG A 52 -2.42 -12.10 0.09
C ARG A 52 -3.15 -13.38 -0.32
N ARG A 53 -2.58 -14.13 -1.26
CA ARG A 53 -3.06 -15.48 -1.57
C ARG A 53 -3.03 -16.29 -0.26
N PRO A 54 -4.10 -17.02 0.10
CA PRO A 54 -4.05 -17.93 1.23
C PRO A 54 -2.87 -18.89 1.07
N ARG A 55 -2.27 -19.29 2.19
CA ARG A 55 -1.17 -20.27 2.17
C ARG A 55 -1.66 -21.55 1.49
N PRO A 56 -0.84 -22.19 0.65
CA PRO A 56 -1.17 -23.49 0.12
C PRO A 56 -1.44 -24.47 1.27
N ASP A 57 -2.44 -25.33 1.08
CA ASP A 57 -2.93 -26.31 2.04
C ASP A 57 -2.29 -27.71 1.87
N PHE A 58 -1.13 -27.79 1.20
CA PHE A 58 -0.44 -29.06 0.93
C PHE A 58 0.37 -29.58 2.11
#